data_AF-A0A4R6ZHZ4-F1
#
_entry.id   AF-A0A4R6ZHZ4-F1
#
_cell.length_a   1.000
_cell.length_b   1.000
_cell.length_c   1.000
_cell.angle_alpha   90.00
_cell.angle_beta   90.00
_cell.angle_gamma   90.00
#
_symmetry.space_group_name_H-M   'P 1'
#
loop_
_entity.id
_entity.type
_entity.pdbx_description
1 polymer ?
#
loop_
_entity_poly.entity_id
_entity_poly.type
_entity_poly.pdbx_seq_one_letter_code
_entity_poly.pdbx_strand_id
1 'polypeptide(L)'
;MKHSLKKIVSVMSVASIIGTSIALPFNVPFATSVQAASVSEKTATDAILALFANNNPSTNVLKTTTNQQTIDAAQQLLDAVTGMLDTVRANAQAAITQARALLDLRNTPLDYSLFANDADITSSVITGIAGTGITRVSLLVDGVVKATGTIVNGTYSILVGNSITPGSQVEVVGYNGTNEVARKTVKVSNNAAPLAPGENEALAKTMAANAVMALFQNNNPTTNILNSATTQKTIDYAQSLINVVQTASVKASLQQELDRAQSLLNALPTFNMSVVAFKLGTDSYVTGQFSGNVAKISLTVNGASGVKIPVTAPTIKYYAKTVILKDTDDVTLIAYDAAGNVLGTKKVTVKKQEVTTNGAITTLAPFVIGKENYVTGQFSGDVAKISLTVNGVEGVKIPASASTIKYYAKTVLLNTTDNAHITAYDINGNVLDTKVVSLSR
;
A
#
# COMPACT_ATOMS: atom_id res chain seq x y z
N MET A 1 -59.27 16.53 2.02
CA MET A 1 -59.34 17.79 1.26
C MET A 1 -58.76 17.55 -0.13
N LYS A 2 -59.58 17.72 -1.17
CA LYS A 2 -59.19 17.67 -2.59
C LYS A 2 -58.38 18.93 -2.91
N HIS A 3 -57.23 18.81 -3.58
CA HIS A 3 -56.63 19.95 -4.27
C HIS A 3 -56.46 19.66 -5.77
N SER A 4 -57.06 20.56 -6.53
CA SER A 4 -57.26 20.58 -7.99
C SER A 4 -56.01 21.11 -8.71
N LEU A 5 -55.63 20.45 -9.81
CA LEU A 5 -54.64 20.92 -10.77
C LEU A 5 -55.25 22.05 -11.63
N LYS A 6 -54.63 23.23 -11.60
CA LYS A 6 -54.84 24.29 -12.60
C LYS A 6 -53.76 24.19 -13.69
N LYS A 7 -54.18 23.88 -14.92
CA LYS A 7 -53.38 24.06 -16.15
C LYS A 7 -53.35 25.55 -16.50
N ILE A 8 -52.16 26.11 -16.70
CA ILE A 8 -51.95 27.44 -17.28
C ILE A 8 -51.49 27.22 -18.72
N VAL A 9 -52.29 27.71 -19.66
CA VAL A 9 -51.95 27.84 -21.09
C VAL A 9 -51.19 29.15 -21.24
N SER A 10 -49.99 29.13 -21.83
CA SER A 10 -49.26 30.33 -22.24
C SER A 10 -49.00 30.27 -23.74
N VAL A 11 -49.44 31.33 -24.41
CA VAL A 11 -49.45 31.52 -25.86
C VAL A 11 -48.13 32.16 -26.25
N MET A 12 -47.37 31.58 -27.18
CA MET A 12 -46.18 32.22 -27.75
C MET A 12 -46.47 32.65 -29.19
N SER A 13 -46.49 33.96 -29.38
CA SER A 13 -46.57 34.68 -30.65
C SER A 13 -45.30 34.46 -31.48
N VAL A 14 -45.47 34.02 -32.73
CA VAL A 14 -44.39 33.98 -33.73
C VAL A 14 -44.43 35.30 -34.50
N ALA A 15 -43.33 36.07 -34.43
CA ALA A 15 -43.17 37.31 -35.19
C ALA A 15 -42.89 36.99 -36.67
N SER A 16 -43.72 37.55 -37.53
CA SER A 16 -43.61 37.53 -38.99
C SER A 16 -42.63 38.60 -39.46
N ILE A 17 -41.71 38.25 -40.37
CA ILE A 17 -40.89 39.23 -41.10
C ILE A 17 -41.39 39.24 -42.56
N ILE A 18 -42.02 40.35 -42.92
CA ILE A 18 -42.48 40.66 -44.28
C ILE A 18 -41.30 41.25 -45.05
N GLY A 19 -41.02 40.69 -46.24
CA GLY A 19 -40.06 41.23 -47.21
C GLY A 19 -40.65 41.23 -48.61
N THR A 20 -41.25 42.38 -48.96
CA THR A 20 -41.48 42.99 -50.29
C THR A 20 -41.73 42.13 -51.54
N SER A 21 -42.87 42.44 -52.15
CA SER A 21 -43.44 42.01 -53.43
C SER A 21 -42.57 42.21 -54.68
N ILE A 22 -42.69 41.27 -55.62
CA ILE A 22 -42.69 41.53 -57.06
C ILE A 22 -43.72 40.59 -57.69
N ALA A 23 -44.70 41.14 -58.43
CA ALA A 23 -45.72 40.39 -59.14
C ALA A 23 -45.39 40.28 -60.62
N LEU A 24 -45.51 39.08 -61.20
CA LEU A 24 -45.87 38.87 -62.61
C LEU A 24 -46.82 37.65 -62.71
N PRO A 25 -47.75 37.63 -63.67
CA PRO A 25 -48.87 36.68 -63.67
C PRO A 25 -48.55 35.44 -64.50
N PHE A 26 -48.56 34.26 -63.90
CA PHE A 26 -48.72 33.01 -64.64
C PHE A 26 -49.49 32.00 -63.76
N ASN A 27 -50.70 31.69 -64.21
CA ASN A 27 -51.54 30.61 -63.73
C ASN A 27 -51.20 29.37 -64.58
N VAL A 28 -50.87 28.20 -64.02
CA VAL A 28 -51.60 26.88 -64.03
C VAL A 28 -50.67 25.73 -63.50
N PRO A 29 -51.14 24.49 -63.20
CA PRO A 29 -51.19 23.96 -61.83
C PRO A 29 -50.46 22.62 -61.63
N PHE A 30 -49.58 22.44 -60.64
CA PHE A 30 -49.27 21.10 -60.15
C PHE A 30 -48.95 21.12 -58.65
N ALA A 31 -49.65 20.25 -57.92
CA ALA A 31 -49.39 19.96 -56.53
C ALA A 31 -47.97 19.38 -56.39
N THR A 32 -47.03 20.18 -55.90
CA THR A 32 -45.90 19.65 -55.15
C THR A 32 -46.27 19.74 -53.69
N SER A 33 -46.36 18.58 -53.05
CA SER A 33 -46.36 18.45 -51.60
C SER A 33 -45.38 19.44 -51.00
N VAL A 34 -45.84 20.29 -50.08
CA VAL A 34 -44.96 21.07 -49.21
C VAL A 34 -44.19 20.05 -48.40
N GLN A 35 -43.01 19.66 -48.89
CA GLN A 35 -42.02 18.95 -48.08
C GLN A 35 -41.71 19.92 -46.93
N ALA A 36 -42.11 19.55 -45.71
CA ALA A 36 -41.68 20.29 -44.52
C ALA A 36 -40.16 20.46 -44.62
N ALA A 37 -39.68 21.70 -44.55
CA ALA A 37 -38.24 21.98 -44.63
C ALA A 37 -37.52 21.12 -43.59
N SER A 38 -36.67 20.20 -44.04
CA SER A 38 -35.88 19.34 -43.16
C SER A 38 -34.94 20.21 -42.32
N VAL A 39 -34.82 19.92 -41.02
CA VAL A 39 -33.83 20.60 -40.15
C VAL A 39 -32.43 20.35 -40.71
N SER A 40 -31.63 21.40 -40.85
CA SER A 40 -30.26 21.25 -41.36
C SER A 40 -29.36 20.57 -40.34
N GLU A 41 -28.41 19.76 -40.81
CA GLU A 41 -27.37 19.14 -39.97
C GLU A 41 -26.68 20.18 -39.07
N LYS A 42 -26.34 21.35 -39.66
CA LYS A 42 -25.71 22.46 -38.95
C LYS A 42 -26.54 22.96 -37.77
N THR A 43 -27.86 23.10 -37.96
CA THR A 43 -28.77 23.57 -36.91
C THR A 43 -28.79 22.59 -35.73
N ALA A 44 -28.84 21.29 -36.00
CA ALA A 44 -28.81 20.27 -34.95
C ALA A 44 -27.45 20.25 -34.23
N THR A 45 -26.33 20.28 -34.96
CA THR A 45 -25.00 20.26 -34.35
C THR A 45 -24.72 21.51 -33.53
N ASP A 46 -25.11 22.70 -33.99
CA ASP A 46 -24.94 23.95 -33.24
C ASP A 46 -25.72 23.92 -31.91
N ALA A 47 -26.95 23.39 -31.93
CA ALA A 47 -27.77 23.24 -30.73
C ALA A 47 -27.16 22.28 -29.71
N ILE A 48 -26.57 21.17 -30.18
CA ILE A 48 -25.89 20.18 -29.32
C ILE A 48 -24.61 20.78 -28.72
N LEU A 49 -23.78 21.45 -29.53
CA LEU A 49 -22.58 22.12 -29.05
C LEU A 49 -22.93 23.19 -28.00
N ALA A 50 -24.02 23.92 -28.21
CA ALA A 50 -24.47 24.98 -27.30
C ALA A 50 -24.86 24.48 -25.89
N LEU A 51 -25.03 23.17 -25.67
CA LEU A 51 -25.25 22.58 -24.34
C LEU A 51 -24.02 22.68 -23.44
N PHE A 52 -22.81 22.73 -24.02
CA PHE A 52 -21.54 22.64 -23.32
C PHE A 52 -20.86 24.00 -23.15
N ALA A 53 -20.06 24.14 -22.10
CA ALA A 53 -19.20 25.30 -21.92
C ALA A 53 -18.28 25.47 -23.13
N ASN A 54 -18.10 26.71 -23.57
CA ASN A 54 -17.34 27.07 -24.78
C ASN A 54 -17.80 26.35 -26.06
N ASN A 55 -19.04 25.88 -26.10
CA ASN A 55 -19.62 25.10 -27.19
C ASN A 55 -18.77 23.86 -27.55
N ASN A 56 -18.12 23.23 -26.57
CA ASN A 56 -17.20 22.13 -26.80
C ASN A 56 -17.48 20.94 -25.84
N PRO A 57 -18.01 19.82 -26.34
CA PRO A 57 -18.28 18.61 -25.55
C PRO A 57 -17.04 18.02 -24.86
N SER A 58 -15.84 18.22 -25.40
CA SER A 58 -14.59 17.74 -24.78
C SER A 58 -14.26 18.43 -23.46
N THR A 59 -14.94 19.53 -23.12
CA THR A 59 -14.75 20.21 -21.83
C THR A 59 -15.35 19.43 -20.66
N ASN A 60 -16.28 18.49 -20.91
CA ASN A 60 -17.06 17.81 -19.87
C ASN A 60 -17.81 18.77 -18.92
N VAL A 61 -18.06 20.01 -19.34
CA VAL A 61 -18.76 21.02 -18.53
C VAL A 61 -20.01 21.48 -19.28
N LEU A 62 -21.16 21.45 -18.62
CA LEU A 62 -22.39 22.05 -19.14
C LEU A 62 -22.41 23.56 -18.90
N LYS A 63 -23.09 24.31 -19.77
CA LYS A 63 -23.49 25.68 -19.41
C LYS A 63 -24.45 25.62 -18.22
N THR A 64 -24.41 26.66 -17.38
CA THR A 64 -25.31 26.79 -16.23
C THR A 64 -26.78 26.81 -16.64
N THR A 65 -27.08 27.31 -17.84
CA THR A 65 -28.43 27.36 -18.44
C THR A 65 -28.90 26.03 -19.03
N THR A 66 -28.00 25.07 -19.27
CA THR A 66 -28.36 23.77 -19.84
C THR A 66 -29.13 22.97 -18.81
N ASN A 67 -30.36 22.57 -19.15
CA ASN A 67 -31.28 21.77 -18.34
C ASN A 67 -31.92 20.66 -19.20
N GLN A 68 -32.77 19.83 -18.60
CA GLN A 68 -33.37 18.69 -19.30
C GLN A 68 -34.13 19.13 -20.55
N GLN A 69 -34.90 20.22 -20.48
CA GLN A 69 -35.67 20.74 -21.62
C GLN A 69 -34.77 21.16 -22.77
N THR A 70 -33.64 21.82 -22.50
CA THR A 70 -32.69 22.21 -23.57
C THR A 70 -32.00 21.02 -24.22
N ILE A 71 -31.72 19.96 -23.46
CA ILE A 71 -31.15 18.71 -23.99
C ILE A 71 -32.19 17.98 -24.85
N ASP A 72 -33.44 17.93 -24.40
CA ASP A 72 -34.54 17.31 -25.15
C ASP A 72 -34.84 18.07 -26.45
N ALA A 73 -34.77 19.40 -26.43
CA ALA A 73 -34.89 20.22 -27.64
C ALA A 73 -33.75 19.94 -28.65
N ALA A 74 -32.51 19.78 -28.18
CA ALA A 74 -31.38 19.42 -29.04
C ALA A 74 -31.53 17.99 -29.63
N GLN A 75 -32.06 17.04 -28.84
CA GLN A 75 -32.40 15.70 -29.33
C GLN A 75 -33.47 15.76 -30.43
N GLN A 76 -34.55 16.52 -30.23
CA GLN A 76 -35.60 16.68 -31.23
C GLN A 76 -35.08 17.28 -32.54
N LEU A 77 -34.15 18.24 -32.47
CA LEU A 77 -33.50 18.80 -33.66
C LEU A 77 -32.66 17.75 -34.39
N LEU A 78 -31.93 16.89 -33.66
CA LEU A 78 -31.14 15.80 -34.24
C LEU A 78 -32.03 14.74 -34.92
N ASP A 79 -33.13 14.37 -34.28
CA ASP A 79 -34.08 13.36 -34.79
C ASP A 79 -34.78 13.84 -36.08
N ALA A 80 -34.95 15.15 -36.24
CA ALA A 80 -35.57 15.77 -37.43
C ALA A 80 -34.62 15.90 -38.64
N VAL A 81 -33.32 15.58 -38.52
CA VAL A 81 -32.36 15.65 -39.63
C VAL A 81 -32.45 14.41 -40.51
N THR A 82 -32.85 14.59 -41.77
CA THR A 82 -32.83 13.55 -42.81
C THR A 82 -31.50 13.57 -43.57
N GLY A 83 -31.03 12.40 -44.02
CA GLY A 83 -29.82 12.30 -44.87
C GLY A 83 -28.47 12.52 -44.18
N MET A 84 -28.43 12.66 -42.85
CA MET A 84 -27.20 12.80 -42.07
C MET A 84 -26.35 11.52 -42.14
N LEU A 85 -25.02 11.68 -42.30
CA LEU A 85 -24.07 10.57 -42.27
C LEU A 85 -24.08 9.88 -40.90
N ASP A 86 -24.09 8.54 -40.89
CA ASP A 86 -24.25 7.74 -39.66
C ASP A 86 -23.18 8.05 -38.60
N THR A 87 -21.93 8.30 -39.01
CA THR A 87 -20.83 8.63 -38.09
C THR A 87 -21.05 9.99 -37.41
N VAL A 88 -21.56 10.98 -38.14
CA VAL A 88 -21.86 12.30 -37.57
C VAL A 88 -23.05 12.19 -36.62
N ARG A 89 -24.09 11.43 -37.01
CA ARG A 89 -25.26 11.19 -36.15
C ARG A 89 -24.85 10.46 -34.86
N ALA A 90 -23.98 9.48 -34.94
CA ALA A 90 -23.44 8.77 -33.77
C ALA A 90 -22.67 9.72 -32.83
N ASN A 91 -21.81 10.58 -33.37
CA ASN A 91 -21.06 11.57 -32.58
C ASN A 91 -21.98 12.59 -31.91
N ALA A 92 -22.99 13.09 -32.64
CA ALA A 92 -24.00 13.99 -32.11
C ALA A 92 -24.80 13.34 -30.97
N GLN A 93 -25.23 12.08 -31.15
CA GLN A 93 -25.93 11.31 -30.13
C GLN A 93 -25.07 11.05 -28.91
N ALA A 94 -23.78 10.78 -29.09
CA ALA A 94 -22.83 10.60 -27.99
C ALA A 94 -22.69 11.87 -27.14
N ALA A 95 -22.62 13.04 -27.77
CA ALA A 95 -22.59 14.33 -27.07
C ALA A 95 -23.90 14.59 -26.29
N ILE A 96 -25.07 14.25 -26.84
CA ILE A 96 -26.33 14.36 -26.09
C ILE A 96 -26.34 13.42 -24.88
N THR A 97 -25.91 12.16 -25.04
CA THR A 97 -25.80 11.19 -23.94
C THR A 97 -24.86 11.68 -22.84
N GLN A 98 -23.72 12.24 -23.22
CA GLN A 98 -22.77 12.87 -22.29
C GLN A 98 -23.41 14.05 -21.55
N ALA A 99 -24.16 14.92 -22.25
CA ALA A 99 -24.83 16.04 -21.62
C ALA A 99 -25.88 15.59 -20.59
N ARG A 100 -26.63 14.51 -20.87
CA ARG A 100 -27.57 13.90 -19.90
C ARG A 100 -26.83 13.39 -18.66
N ALA A 101 -25.75 12.63 -18.84
CA ALA A 101 -24.95 12.11 -17.73
C ALA A 101 -24.35 13.23 -16.86
N LEU A 102 -23.86 14.31 -17.47
CA LEU A 102 -23.34 15.48 -16.74
C LEU A 102 -24.45 16.26 -16.03
N LEU A 103 -25.65 16.33 -16.60
CA LEU A 103 -26.81 16.96 -15.97
C LEU A 103 -27.28 16.16 -14.76
N ASP A 104 -27.35 14.83 -14.90
CA ASP A 104 -27.68 13.92 -13.81
C ASP A 104 -26.65 14.03 -12.69
N LEU A 105 -25.35 14.08 -13.03
CA LEU A 105 -24.28 14.30 -12.06
C LEU A 105 -24.41 15.65 -11.35
N ARG A 106 -24.71 16.73 -12.08
CA ARG A 106 -24.90 18.07 -11.50
C ARG A 106 -26.13 18.17 -10.59
N ASN A 107 -27.19 17.44 -10.92
CA ASN A 107 -28.46 17.45 -10.18
C ASN A 107 -28.51 16.38 -9.08
N THR A 108 -27.54 15.49 -9.00
CA THR A 108 -27.44 14.50 -7.93
C THR A 108 -27.21 15.25 -6.61
N PRO A 109 -28.10 15.11 -5.60
CA PRO A 109 -27.91 15.74 -4.31
C PRO A 109 -26.58 15.28 -3.70
N LEU A 110 -25.72 16.23 -3.34
CA LEU A 110 -24.46 15.93 -2.69
C LEU A 110 -24.73 15.45 -1.26
N ASP A 111 -24.24 14.26 -0.95
CA ASP A 111 -24.33 13.71 0.40
C ASP A 111 -23.21 14.28 1.27
N TYR A 112 -23.58 15.21 2.15
CA TYR A 112 -22.68 15.82 3.14
C TYR A 112 -22.78 15.16 4.53
N SER A 113 -23.33 13.95 4.61
CA SER A 113 -23.39 13.21 5.87
C SER A 113 -21.97 13.00 6.42
N LEU A 114 -21.78 13.31 7.70
CA LEU A 114 -20.49 13.16 8.37
C LEU A 114 -20.68 12.50 9.72
N PHE A 115 -20.07 11.34 9.89
CA PHE A 115 -20.07 10.56 11.11
C PHE A 115 -18.64 10.40 11.61
N ALA A 116 -18.43 10.59 12.92
CA ALA A 116 -17.17 10.32 13.58
C ALA A 116 -17.37 9.21 14.60
N ASN A 117 -16.46 8.24 14.60
CA ASN A 117 -16.43 7.21 15.63
C ASN A 117 -15.99 7.84 16.97
N ASP A 118 -16.47 7.28 18.07
CA ASP A 118 -15.97 7.61 19.40
C ASP A 118 -14.45 7.35 19.46
N ALA A 119 -13.75 8.21 20.17
CA ALA A 119 -12.33 8.12 20.42
C ALA A 119 -12.06 8.06 21.93
N ASP A 120 -10.81 7.80 22.26
CA ASP A 120 -10.22 7.97 23.60
C ASP A 120 -9.03 8.95 23.53
N ILE A 121 -8.61 9.53 24.66
CA ILE A 121 -7.48 10.48 24.75
C ILE A 121 -6.17 9.92 24.15
N THR A 122 -6.05 8.60 24.07
CA THR A 122 -4.89 7.91 23.47
C THR A 122 -4.93 7.73 21.97
N SER A 123 -6.08 7.99 21.34
CA SER A 123 -6.32 7.63 19.93
C SER A 123 -5.31 8.30 19.01
N SER A 124 -4.54 7.49 18.29
CA SER A 124 -3.58 7.98 17.30
C SER A 124 -4.25 8.43 16.00
N VAL A 125 -5.46 7.92 15.73
CA VAL A 125 -6.28 8.24 14.56
C VAL A 125 -7.73 8.44 14.98
N ILE A 126 -8.42 9.36 14.31
CA ILE A 126 -9.88 9.46 14.34
C ILE A 126 -10.41 8.97 12.99
N THR A 127 -11.43 8.12 13.04
CA THR A 127 -12.03 7.51 11.86
C THR A 127 -13.53 7.77 11.82
N GLY A 128 -14.12 7.58 10.66
CA GLY A 128 -15.56 7.70 10.49
C GLY A 128 -15.98 7.56 9.03
N ILE A 129 -17.20 7.99 8.75
CA ILE A 129 -17.80 7.92 7.41
C ILE A 129 -18.10 9.34 6.94
N ALA A 130 -17.75 9.61 5.69
CA ALA A 130 -18.04 10.85 4.99
C ALA A 130 -18.85 10.52 3.72
N GLY A 131 -19.94 11.25 3.52
CA GLY A 131 -20.76 11.19 2.31
C GLY A 131 -19.99 11.65 1.09
N THR A 132 -20.49 11.30 -0.10
CA THR A 132 -19.81 11.50 -1.39
C THR A 132 -19.58 12.96 -1.76
N GLY A 133 -20.29 13.90 -1.15
CA GLY A 133 -20.07 15.34 -1.32
C GLY A 133 -18.88 15.89 -0.52
N ILE A 134 -18.34 15.14 0.44
CA ILE A 134 -17.18 15.55 1.24
C ILE A 134 -15.90 15.06 0.56
N THR A 135 -15.12 16.01 0.07
CA THR A 135 -13.86 15.79 -0.65
C THR A 135 -12.62 15.81 0.26
N ARG A 136 -12.74 16.40 1.45
CA ARG A 136 -11.66 16.48 2.45
C ARG A 136 -12.25 16.52 3.86
N VAL A 137 -11.57 15.93 4.81
CA VAL A 137 -11.87 16.10 6.25
C VAL A 137 -10.69 16.72 6.98
N SER A 138 -10.96 17.44 8.06
CA SER A 138 -9.93 18.00 8.94
C SER A 138 -10.31 17.84 10.40
N LEU A 139 -9.31 17.59 11.23
CA LEU A 139 -9.42 17.55 12.67
C LEU A 139 -9.21 18.96 13.22
N LEU A 140 -10.17 19.43 14.01
CA LEU A 140 -10.03 20.62 14.82
C LEU A 140 -9.93 20.20 16.29
N VAL A 141 -8.98 20.80 16.99
CA VAL A 141 -8.87 20.69 18.45
C VAL A 141 -8.90 22.10 19.01
N ASP A 142 -9.86 22.37 19.89
CA ASP A 142 -10.11 23.68 20.50
C ASP A 142 -10.26 24.79 19.43
N GLY A 143 -10.99 24.48 18.35
CA GLY A 143 -11.26 25.38 17.23
C GLY A 143 -10.12 25.54 16.21
N VAL A 144 -8.93 24.96 16.47
CA VAL A 144 -7.75 25.08 15.58
C VAL A 144 -7.61 23.82 14.73
N VAL A 145 -7.44 23.99 13.41
CA VAL A 145 -7.14 22.87 12.50
C VAL A 145 -5.78 22.28 12.85
N LYS A 146 -5.75 21.01 13.25
CA LYS A 146 -4.53 20.27 13.63
C LYS A 146 -4.03 19.34 12.54
N ALA A 147 -4.94 18.72 11.80
CA ALA A 147 -4.61 17.74 10.78
C ALA A 147 -5.68 17.64 9.70
N THR A 148 -5.30 17.15 8.52
CA THR A 148 -6.21 16.76 7.44
C THR A 148 -6.20 15.24 7.29
N GLY A 149 -7.35 14.64 6.98
CA GLY A 149 -7.46 13.18 6.79
C GLY A 149 -7.55 12.75 5.34
N THR A 150 -7.39 11.44 5.15
CA THR A 150 -7.62 10.75 3.88
C THR A 150 -9.02 10.14 3.87
N ILE A 151 -9.69 10.16 2.72
CA ILE A 151 -10.99 9.51 2.50
C ILE A 151 -10.79 8.41 1.45
N VAL A 152 -11.13 7.17 1.78
CA VAL A 152 -11.08 6.02 0.88
C VAL A 152 -12.41 5.28 0.96
N ASN A 153 -13.13 5.23 -0.16
CA ASN A 153 -14.44 4.58 -0.26
C ASN A 153 -15.43 5.04 0.83
N GLY A 154 -15.51 6.34 1.07
CA GLY A 154 -16.41 6.95 2.07
C GLY A 154 -15.94 6.79 3.53
N THR A 155 -14.94 5.96 3.81
CA THR A 155 -14.31 5.89 5.14
C THR A 155 -13.17 6.88 5.22
N TYR A 156 -13.12 7.70 6.27
CA TYR A 156 -11.99 8.59 6.49
C TYR A 156 -11.13 8.16 7.68
N SER A 157 -9.86 8.58 7.64
CA SER A 157 -8.92 8.49 8.74
C SER A 157 -8.10 9.78 8.83
N ILE A 158 -8.02 10.35 10.04
CA ILE A 158 -7.23 11.55 10.33
C ILE A 158 -6.22 11.20 11.42
N LEU A 159 -4.94 11.43 11.15
CA LEU A 159 -3.88 11.25 12.14
C LEU A 159 -3.95 12.38 13.18
N VAL A 160 -4.08 12.00 14.45
CA VAL A 160 -4.26 12.92 15.58
C VAL A 160 -2.91 13.37 16.15
N GLY A 161 -1.94 12.45 16.21
CA GLY A 161 -0.65 12.68 16.86
C GLY A 161 -0.81 12.95 18.36
N ASN A 162 -0.21 14.05 18.86
CA ASN A 162 -0.29 14.49 20.27
C ASN A 162 -1.19 15.71 20.45
N SER A 163 -2.13 15.92 19.52
CA SER A 163 -2.88 17.18 19.45
C SER A 163 -4.03 17.28 20.45
N ILE A 164 -4.55 16.16 20.96
CA ILE A 164 -5.63 16.13 21.96
C ILE A 164 -4.98 16.08 23.35
N THR A 165 -5.34 17.05 24.18
CA THR A 165 -4.96 17.12 25.60
C THR A 165 -6.19 16.98 26.48
N PRO A 166 -6.05 16.62 27.77
CA PRO A 166 -7.19 16.49 28.67
C PRO A 166 -8.07 17.74 28.71
N GLY A 167 -9.35 17.58 28.39
CA GLY A 167 -10.32 18.68 28.32
C GLY A 167 -10.50 19.30 26.93
N SER A 168 -9.74 18.88 25.92
CA SER A 168 -9.83 19.41 24.57
C SER A 168 -11.21 19.14 23.94
N GLN A 169 -11.76 20.13 23.25
CA GLN A 169 -12.90 19.95 22.35
C GLN A 169 -12.41 19.44 21.00
N VAL A 170 -12.91 18.28 20.57
CA VAL A 170 -12.45 17.63 19.33
C VAL A 170 -13.59 17.55 18.32
N GLU A 171 -13.32 18.02 17.10
CA GLU A 171 -14.30 18.06 16.01
C GLU A 171 -13.68 17.59 14.70
N VAL A 172 -14.48 16.90 13.88
CA VAL A 172 -14.16 16.65 12.48
C VAL A 172 -15.00 17.55 11.61
N VAL A 173 -14.36 18.24 10.69
CA VAL A 173 -15.00 19.13 9.70
C VAL A 173 -14.81 18.54 8.31
N GLY A 174 -15.91 18.40 7.57
CA GLY A 174 -15.96 17.96 6.18
C GLY A 174 -16.06 19.15 5.23
N TYR A 175 -15.28 19.09 4.14
CA TYR A 175 -15.20 20.12 3.12
C TYR A 175 -15.56 19.60 1.74
N ASN A 176 -16.28 20.41 0.97
CA ASN A 176 -16.40 20.28 -0.48
C ASN A 176 -15.53 21.37 -1.14
N GLY A 177 -14.38 20.98 -1.66
CA GLY A 177 -13.34 21.91 -2.07
C GLY A 177 -12.81 22.72 -0.89
N THR A 178 -13.05 24.03 -0.88
CA THR A 178 -12.67 24.95 0.20
C THR A 178 -13.80 25.23 1.18
N ASN A 179 -15.04 24.88 0.85
CA ASN A 179 -16.21 25.21 1.66
C ASN A 179 -16.41 24.16 2.75
N GLU A 180 -16.55 24.60 4.00
CA GLU A 180 -17.04 23.74 5.08
C GLU A 180 -18.51 23.41 4.81
N VAL A 181 -18.84 22.12 4.79
CA VAL A 181 -20.20 21.63 4.48
C VAL A 181 -20.78 20.77 5.60
N ALA A 182 -19.95 20.26 6.52
CA ALA A 182 -20.38 19.49 7.67
C ALA A 182 -19.39 19.60 8.82
N ARG A 183 -19.89 19.55 10.06
CA ARG A 183 -19.08 19.54 11.28
C ARG A 183 -19.67 18.53 12.27
N LYS A 184 -18.80 17.76 12.92
CA LYS A 184 -19.20 16.77 13.90
C LYS A 184 -18.26 16.76 15.09
N THR A 185 -18.79 16.93 16.29
CA THR A 185 -18.05 16.72 17.55
C THR A 185 -17.73 15.22 17.72
N VAL A 186 -16.49 14.94 18.07
CA VAL A 186 -16.01 13.58 18.40
C VAL A 186 -16.16 13.39 19.90
N LYS A 187 -16.81 12.31 20.31
CA LYS A 187 -16.85 11.93 21.72
C LYS A 187 -15.51 11.29 22.08
N VAL A 188 -14.76 11.96 22.96
CA VAL A 188 -13.45 11.49 23.43
C VAL A 188 -13.58 11.01 24.87
N SER A 189 -13.35 9.72 25.10
CA SER A 189 -13.28 9.11 26.42
C SER A 189 -12.00 9.52 27.14
N ASN A 190 -12.00 9.47 28.48
CA ASN A 190 -10.86 9.87 29.33
C ASN A 190 -10.29 11.27 29.02
N ASN A 191 -11.15 12.19 28.59
CA ASN A 191 -10.78 13.55 28.16
C ASN A 191 -11.43 14.62 29.06
N ALA A 192 -11.63 14.33 30.33
CA ALA A 192 -12.15 15.34 31.24
C ALA A 192 -11.08 16.43 31.45
N ALA A 193 -11.48 17.70 31.39
CA ALA A 193 -10.59 18.79 31.73
C ALA A 193 -10.10 18.61 33.18
N PRO A 194 -8.81 18.86 33.47
CA PRO A 194 -8.34 18.90 34.84
C PRO A 194 -9.17 19.92 35.62
N LEU A 195 -9.67 19.50 36.79
CA LEU A 195 -10.39 20.41 37.68
C LEU A 195 -9.45 21.53 38.16
N ALA A 196 -9.97 22.73 38.37
CA ALA A 196 -9.22 23.75 39.08
C ALA A 196 -8.92 23.25 40.51
N PRO A 197 -7.67 23.35 41.01
CA PRO A 197 -7.35 22.95 42.38
C PRO A 197 -8.26 23.67 43.38
N GLY A 198 -8.97 22.92 44.23
CA GLY A 198 -9.79 23.49 45.31
C GLY A 198 -11.31 23.48 45.10
N GLU A 199 -11.83 23.35 43.88
CA GLU A 199 -13.29 23.51 43.65
C GLU A 199 -14.15 22.29 44.01
N ASN A 200 -13.60 21.07 43.90
CA ASN A 200 -14.33 19.83 44.24
C ASN A 200 -13.39 18.66 44.56
N GLU A 201 -12.84 18.66 45.78
CA GLU A 201 -11.87 17.66 46.25
C GLU A 201 -12.40 16.21 46.14
N ALA A 202 -13.70 15.97 46.37
CA ALA A 202 -14.29 14.63 46.27
C ALA A 202 -14.30 14.10 44.83
N LEU A 203 -14.61 14.97 43.86
CA LEU A 203 -14.56 14.63 42.45
C LEU A 203 -13.11 14.43 41.97
N ALA A 204 -12.19 15.32 42.38
CA ALA A 204 -10.76 15.19 42.07
C ALA A 204 -10.19 13.84 42.53
N LYS A 205 -10.48 13.42 43.77
CA LYS A 205 -10.09 12.11 44.30
C LYS A 205 -10.65 10.96 43.47
N THR A 206 -11.94 11.03 43.12
CA THR A 206 -12.62 9.97 42.37
C THR A 206 -12.06 9.84 40.95
N MET A 207 -11.88 10.95 40.25
CA MET A 207 -11.32 10.97 38.90
C MET A 207 -9.88 10.45 38.89
N ALA A 208 -9.05 10.91 39.81
CA ALA A 208 -7.66 10.47 39.92
C ALA A 208 -7.57 8.98 40.28
N ALA A 209 -8.37 8.50 41.24
CA ALA A 209 -8.42 7.09 41.60
C ALA A 209 -8.86 6.19 40.44
N ASN A 210 -9.94 6.56 39.75
CA ASN A 210 -10.43 5.81 38.59
C ASN A 210 -9.40 5.79 37.45
N ALA A 211 -8.76 6.93 37.17
CA ALA A 211 -7.74 7.01 36.14
C ALA A 211 -6.52 6.13 36.45
N VAL A 212 -6.03 6.15 37.70
CA VAL A 212 -4.92 5.29 38.15
C VAL A 212 -5.31 3.82 38.08
N MET A 213 -6.49 3.44 38.59
CA MET A 213 -6.96 2.06 38.53
C MET A 213 -7.06 1.54 37.09
N ALA A 214 -7.57 2.36 36.17
CA ALA A 214 -7.72 2.00 34.75
C ALA A 214 -6.40 1.71 34.03
N LEU A 215 -5.25 2.17 34.56
CA LEU A 215 -3.93 1.83 34.04
C LEU A 215 -3.57 0.34 34.20
N PHE A 216 -4.25 -0.35 35.12
CA PHE A 216 -3.99 -1.74 35.45
C PHE A 216 -5.07 -2.67 34.90
N GLN A 217 -4.68 -3.91 34.61
CA GLN A 217 -5.60 -4.92 34.14
C GLN A 217 -6.73 -5.14 35.16
N ASN A 218 -7.97 -5.21 34.66
CA ASN A 218 -9.18 -5.34 35.47
C ASN A 218 -9.35 -4.24 36.54
N ASN A 219 -8.81 -3.05 36.28
CA ASN A 219 -8.84 -1.92 37.22
C ASN A 219 -8.21 -2.23 38.58
N ASN A 220 -7.22 -3.13 38.63
CA ASN A 220 -6.64 -3.63 39.87
C ASN A 220 -5.11 -3.49 39.90
N PRO A 221 -4.59 -2.46 40.60
CA PRO A 221 -3.14 -2.23 40.74
C PRO A 221 -2.36 -3.38 41.39
N THR A 222 -2.99 -4.19 42.23
CA THR A 222 -2.32 -5.31 42.93
C THR A 222 -1.90 -6.44 41.99
N THR A 223 -2.45 -6.49 40.78
CA THR A 223 -2.09 -7.49 39.78
C THR A 223 -0.67 -7.29 39.25
N ASN A 224 -0.09 -6.09 39.36
CA ASN A 224 1.14 -5.69 38.69
C ASN A 224 1.14 -5.93 37.17
N ILE A 225 -0.04 -5.98 36.56
CA ILE A 225 -0.22 -6.14 35.11
C ILE A 225 -0.88 -4.88 34.58
N LEU A 226 -0.27 -4.25 33.57
CA LEU A 226 -0.88 -3.09 32.92
C LEU A 226 -2.09 -3.50 32.07
N ASN A 227 -3.07 -2.62 31.99
CA ASN A 227 -4.08 -2.70 30.95
C ASN A 227 -3.39 -2.60 29.58
N SER A 228 -3.83 -3.37 28.57
CA SER A 228 -3.27 -3.33 27.23
C SER A 228 -3.40 -1.96 26.54
N ALA A 229 -4.33 -1.11 26.99
CA ALA A 229 -4.50 0.25 26.52
C ALA A 229 -3.60 1.28 27.24
N THR A 230 -2.86 0.87 28.27
CA THR A 230 -1.99 1.78 29.03
C THR A 230 -0.81 2.22 28.19
N THR A 231 -0.67 3.53 28.03
CA THR A 231 0.43 4.18 27.31
C THR A 231 1.00 5.29 28.18
N GLN A 232 2.10 5.92 27.74
CA GLN A 232 2.62 7.09 28.44
C GLN A 232 1.56 8.19 28.58
N LYS A 233 0.74 8.42 27.56
CA LYS A 233 -0.32 9.45 27.60
C LYS A 233 -1.39 9.19 28.65
N THR A 234 -1.80 7.93 28.88
CA THR A 234 -2.77 7.63 29.94
C THR A 234 -2.17 7.83 31.32
N ILE A 235 -0.87 7.54 31.47
CA ILE A 235 -0.14 7.81 32.71
C ILE A 235 -0.05 9.32 32.93
N ASP A 236 0.29 10.10 31.90
CA ASP A 236 0.35 11.57 31.98
C ASP A 236 -1.03 12.18 32.29
N TYR A 237 -2.11 11.63 31.73
CA TYR A 237 -3.48 12.03 32.07
C TYR A 237 -3.80 11.74 33.53
N ALA A 238 -3.53 10.53 34.02
CA ALA A 238 -3.73 10.20 35.43
C ALA A 238 -2.88 11.10 36.35
N GLN A 239 -1.64 11.44 35.97
CA GLN A 239 -0.79 12.41 36.69
C GLN A 239 -1.45 13.79 36.76
N SER A 240 -2.04 14.27 35.66
CA SER A 240 -2.72 15.57 35.65
C SER A 240 -3.91 15.62 36.63
N LEU A 241 -4.62 14.50 36.79
CA LEU A 241 -5.70 14.35 37.76
C LEU A 241 -5.19 14.21 39.20
N ILE A 242 -4.06 13.54 39.43
CA ILE A 242 -3.41 13.49 40.76
C ILE A 242 -2.95 14.89 41.19
N ASN A 243 -2.47 15.70 40.25
CA ASN A 243 -1.94 17.04 40.56
C ASN A 243 -3.00 17.97 41.17
N VAL A 244 -4.28 17.76 40.87
CA VAL A 244 -5.40 18.57 41.37
C VAL A 244 -5.98 18.07 42.70
N VAL A 245 -5.51 16.91 43.21
CA VAL A 245 -5.88 16.38 44.54
C VAL A 245 -5.11 17.14 45.63
N GLN A 246 -5.82 17.69 46.62
CA GLN A 246 -5.19 18.47 47.71
C GLN A 246 -4.80 17.61 48.91
N THR A 247 -5.57 16.55 49.20
CA THR A 247 -5.31 15.70 50.37
C THR A 247 -3.99 14.95 50.20
N ALA A 248 -2.95 15.40 50.92
CA ALA A 248 -1.58 14.94 50.74
C ALA A 248 -1.41 13.41 50.85
N SER A 249 -2.09 12.77 51.81
CA SER A 249 -2.03 11.31 51.98
C SER A 249 -2.63 10.55 50.79
N VAL A 250 -3.78 11.01 50.28
CA VAL A 250 -4.42 10.42 49.09
C VAL A 250 -3.56 10.64 47.86
N LYS A 251 -3.01 11.85 47.68
CA LYS A 251 -2.10 12.16 46.58
C LYS A 251 -0.87 11.24 46.59
N ALA A 252 -0.26 11.03 47.76
CA ALA A 252 0.89 10.15 47.91
C ALA A 252 0.56 8.69 47.55
N SER A 253 -0.58 8.16 48.01
CA SER A 253 -1.02 6.80 47.65
C SER A 253 -1.29 6.64 46.15
N LEU A 254 -1.96 7.61 45.52
CA LEU A 254 -2.21 7.57 44.07
C LEU A 254 -0.92 7.69 43.26
N GLN A 255 0.01 8.55 43.70
CA GLN A 255 1.32 8.70 43.05
C GLN A 255 2.12 7.41 43.12
N GLN A 256 2.10 6.70 44.25
CA GLN A 256 2.79 5.41 44.39
C GLN A 256 2.30 4.38 43.37
N GLU A 257 0.98 4.29 43.15
CA GLU A 257 0.41 3.39 42.14
C GLU A 257 0.71 3.87 40.71
N LEU A 258 0.71 5.18 40.47
CA LEU A 258 1.11 5.74 39.17
C LEU A 258 2.58 5.41 38.84
N ASP A 259 3.49 5.60 39.79
CA ASP A 259 4.92 5.31 39.65
C ASP A 259 5.16 3.83 39.38
N ARG A 260 4.34 2.96 39.99
CA ARG A 260 4.32 1.52 39.70
C ARG A 260 3.88 1.26 38.25
N ALA A 261 2.81 1.89 37.79
CA ALA A 261 2.36 1.76 36.40
C ALA A 261 3.44 2.24 35.41
N GLN A 262 4.10 3.36 35.69
CA GLN A 262 5.21 3.89 34.90
C GLN A 262 6.40 2.91 34.86
N SER A 263 6.75 2.33 36.00
CA SER A 263 7.83 1.34 36.09
C SER A 263 7.52 0.08 35.29
N LEU A 264 6.29 -0.41 35.36
CA LEU A 264 5.83 -1.55 34.55
C LEU A 264 5.85 -1.22 33.06
N LEU A 265 5.45 0.00 32.67
CA LEU A 265 5.45 0.42 31.27
C LEU A 265 6.89 0.49 30.73
N ASN A 266 7.80 1.08 31.50
CA ASN A 266 9.23 1.17 31.16
C ASN A 266 9.92 -0.20 31.12
N ALA A 267 9.44 -1.16 31.91
CA ALA A 267 9.93 -2.53 31.93
C ALA A 267 9.35 -3.42 30.82
N LEU A 268 8.34 -2.95 30.06
CA LEU A 268 7.81 -3.71 28.95
C LEU A 268 8.93 -3.95 27.92
N PRO A 269 9.15 -5.21 27.51
CA PRO A 269 10.17 -5.50 26.52
C PRO A 269 9.83 -4.79 25.22
N THR A 270 10.72 -3.93 24.73
CA THR A 270 10.58 -3.30 23.42
C THR A 270 10.59 -4.38 22.35
N PHE A 271 9.66 -4.27 21.39
CA PHE A 271 9.64 -5.17 20.25
C PHE A 271 10.93 -5.04 19.45
N ASN A 272 11.64 -6.16 19.29
CA ASN A 272 12.79 -6.29 18.41
C ASN A 272 12.68 -7.64 17.69
N MET A 273 13.15 -7.68 16.45
CA MET A 273 13.16 -8.88 15.62
C MET A 273 14.40 -8.94 14.75
N SER A 274 15.07 -10.08 14.80
CA SER A 274 16.16 -10.47 13.91
C SER A 274 15.85 -11.81 13.26
N VAL A 275 16.22 -11.95 11.99
CA VAL A 275 16.05 -13.19 11.23
C VAL A 275 17.38 -13.57 10.60
N VAL A 276 17.71 -14.85 10.64
CA VAL A 276 18.88 -15.42 9.97
C VAL A 276 18.54 -15.64 8.50
N ALA A 277 19.53 -15.49 7.62
CA ALA A 277 19.37 -15.80 6.20
C ALA A 277 19.00 -17.29 6.02
N PHE A 278 18.00 -17.56 5.20
CA PHE A 278 17.54 -18.91 4.90
C PHE A 278 18.38 -19.52 3.77
N LYS A 279 19.05 -20.65 4.02
CA LYS A 279 19.87 -21.37 3.04
C LYS A 279 19.02 -22.36 2.25
N LEU A 280 18.72 -22.00 1.01
CA LEU A 280 17.93 -22.82 0.11
C LEU A 280 18.59 -24.19 -0.10
N GLY A 281 17.79 -25.26 -0.01
CA GLY A 281 18.25 -26.65 -0.17
C GLY A 281 18.75 -27.33 1.11
N THR A 282 19.12 -26.55 2.14
CA THR A 282 19.58 -27.08 3.44
C THR A 282 18.60 -26.81 4.56
N ASP A 283 18.15 -25.56 4.70
CA ASP A 283 17.33 -25.15 5.83
C ASP A 283 15.88 -25.61 5.66
N SER A 284 15.26 -25.99 6.78
CA SER A 284 13.82 -26.29 6.82
C SER A 284 12.98 -25.19 7.47
N TYR A 285 13.63 -24.31 8.23
CA TYR A 285 12.97 -23.27 9.03
C TYR A 285 13.62 -21.92 8.80
N VAL A 286 12.80 -20.88 8.70
CA VAL A 286 13.26 -19.52 8.99
C VAL A 286 13.46 -19.41 10.51
N THR A 287 14.65 -19.00 10.91
CA THR A 287 15.04 -18.86 12.32
C THR A 287 15.50 -17.45 12.63
N GLY A 288 15.56 -17.12 13.91
CA GLY A 288 15.86 -15.77 14.37
C GLY A 288 15.61 -15.61 15.86
N GLN A 289 15.65 -14.36 16.31
CA GLN A 289 15.35 -14.00 17.70
C GLN A 289 14.38 -12.81 17.73
N PHE A 290 13.53 -12.77 18.75
CA PHE A 290 12.64 -11.65 19.01
C PHE A 290 12.55 -11.33 20.51
N SER A 291 12.16 -10.10 20.79
CA SER A 291 11.74 -9.63 22.12
C SER A 291 10.42 -8.88 21.99
N GLY A 292 9.81 -8.56 23.13
CA GLY A 292 8.50 -7.93 23.18
C GLY A 292 7.35 -8.91 23.27
N ASN A 293 6.14 -8.38 23.39
CA ASN A 293 4.90 -9.15 23.59
C ASN A 293 4.36 -9.75 22.27
N VAL A 294 5.18 -10.51 21.56
CA VAL A 294 4.77 -11.23 20.34
C VAL A 294 4.10 -12.54 20.74
N ALA A 295 2.86 -12.74 20.31
CA ALA A 295 2.11 -13.96 20.56
C ALA A 295 2.15 -14.92 19.37
N LYS A 296 2.17 -14.39 18.13
CA LYS A 296 2.14 -15.18 16.90
C LYS A 296 3.09 -14.61 15.85
N ILE A 297 3.55 -15.48 14.95
CA ILE A 297 4.25 -15.07 13.73
C ILE A 297 3.61 -15.71 12.49
N SER A 298 3.81 -15.10 11.34
CA SER A 298 3.55 -15.72 10.03
C SER A 298 4.68 -15.40 9.06
N LEU A 299 4.71 -16.13 7.95
CA LEU A 299 5.63 -15.88 6.84
C LEU A 299 4.81 -15.59 5.58
N THR A 300 5.19 -14.55 4.85
CA THR A 300 4.69 -14.28 3.49
C THR A 300 5.77 -14.62 2.49
N VAL A 301 5.41 -15.30 1.40
CA VAL A 301 6.32 -15.63 0.29
C VAL A 301 5.66 -15.19 -1.00
N ASN A 302 6.30 -14.28 -1.74
CA ASN A 302 5.78 -13.69 -2.98
C ASN A 302 4.35 -13.12 -2.82
N GLY A 303 4.06 -12.50 -1.68
CA GLY A 303 2.74 -11.96 -1.32
C GLY A 303 1.72 -12.99 -0.80
N ALA A 304 1.98 -14.29 -0.93
CA ALA A 304 1.11 -15.32 -0.36
C ALA A 304 1.31 -15.43 1.16
N SER A 305 0.24 -15.29 1.94
CA SER A 305 0.29 -15.35 3.40
C SER A 305 0.26 -16.78 3.91
N GLY A 306 1.26 -17.14 4.71
CA GLY A 306 1.29 -18.38 5.48
C GLY A 306 0.41 -18.35 6.73
N VAL A 307 0.36 -19.49 7.42
CA VAL A 307 -0.41 -19.64 8.66
C VAL A 307 0.22 -18.85 9.82
N LYS A 308 -0.63 -18.31 10.70
CA LYS A 308 -0.16 -17.71 11.96
C LYS A 308 0.08 -18.82 12.97
N ILE A 309 1.31 -18.93 13.49
CA ILE A 309 1.68 -19.91 14.53
C ILE A 309 2.02 -19.20 15.85
N PRO A 310 1.73 -19.81 17.01
CA PRO A 310 2.17 -19.28 18.29
C PRO A 310 3.71 -19.34 18.41
N VAL A 311 4.29 -18.41 19.17
CA VAL A 311 5.72 -18.38 19.47
C VAL A 311 5.99 -18.01 20.92
N THR A 312 7.15 -18.44 21.42
CA THR A 312 7.65 -18.07 22.75
C THR A 312 9.02 -17.44 22.58
N ALA A 313 9.22 -16.30 23.24
CA ALA A 313 10.51 -15.61 23.23
C ALA A 313 11.62 -16.50 23.83
N PRO A 314 12.89 -16.37 23.39
CA PRO A 314 13.34 -15.40 22.40
C PRO A 314 13.31 -15.93 20.96
N THR A 315 13.00 -17.20 20.74
CA THR A 315 13.36 -17.88 19.48
C THR A 315 12.27 -17.80 18.41
N ILE A 316 12.68 -17.48 17.18
CA ILE A 316 11.86 -17.67 15.98
C ILE A 316 12.18 -19.02 15.37
N LYS A 317 11.15 -19.81 15.06
CA LYS A 317 11.27 -21.03 14.26
C LYS A 317 9.99 -21.23 13.45
N TYR A 318 10.03 -20.89 12.16
CA TYR A 318 8.90 -21.01 11.24
C TYR A 318 9.24 -21.97 10.11
N TYR A 319 8.46 -23.04 9.92
CA TYR A 319 8.73 -24.02 8.86
C TYR A 319 8.48 -23.41 7.49
N ALA A 320 9.50 -23.44 6.62
CA ALA A 320 9.48 -22.73 5.35
C ALA A 320 9.98 -23.54 4.15
N LYS A 321 10.49 -24.77 4.38
CA LYS A 321 11.11 -25.64 3.35
C LYS A 321 10.27 -25.79 2.08
N THR A 322 8.96 -25.92 2.23
CA THR A 322 8.04 -26.23 1.13
C THR A 322 7.49 -24.98 0.44
N VAL A 323 7.77 -23.79 0.97
CA VAL A 323 7.21 -22.53 0.47
C VAL A 323 8.27 -21.56 -0.03
N ILE A 324 9.51 -21.62 0.49
CA ILE A 324 10.67 -20.92 -0.08
C ILE A 324 11.38 -21.88 -1.02
N LEU A 325 11.23 -21.66 -2.33
CA LEU A 325 11.68 -22.59 -3.37
C LEU A 325 12.77 -22.00 -4.27
N LYS A 326 12.93 -20.68 -4.28
CA LYS A 326 13.90 -19.96 -5.10
C LYS A 326 14.64 -18.91 -4.26
N ASP A 327 15.88 -18.64 -4.62
CA ASP A 327 16.67 -17.55 -4.02
C ASP A 327 16.14 -16.16 -4.38
N THR A 328 15.28 -16.07 -5.39
CA THR A 328 14.58 -14.85 -5.79
C THR A 328 13.22 -14.68 -5.10
N ASP A 329 12.78 -15.63 -4.26
CA ASP A 329 11.50 -15.49 -3.56
C ASP A 329 11.53 -14.29 -2.59
N ASP A 330 10.49 -13.47 -2.62
CA ASP A 330 10.36 -12.35 -1.68
C ASP A 330 9.71 -12.83 -0.39
N VAL A 331 10.52 -12.95 0.66
CA VAL A 331 10.13 -13.57 1.93
C VAL A 331 10.11 -12.53 3.05
N THR A 332 8.96 -12.37 3.70
CA THR A 332 8.79 -11.47 4.84
C THR A 332 8.15 -12.19 6.03
N LEU A 333 8.82 -12.14 7.18
CA LEU A 333 8.30 -12.60 8.46
C LEU A 333 7.51 -11.47 9.14
N ILE A 334 6.38 -11.81 9.76
CA ILE A 334 5.49 -10.84 10.42
C ILE A 334 5.25 -11.30 11.86
N ALA A 335 5.41 -10.40 12.83
CA ALA A 335 5.03 -10.63 14.23
C ALA A 335 3.68 -9.99 14.54
N TYR A 336 2.92 -10.67 15.40
CA TYR A 336 1.62 -10.23 15.88
C TYR A 336 1.53 -10.28 17.40
N ASP A 337 0.77 -9.35 17.97
CA ASP A 337 0.34 -9.42 19.36
C ASP A 337 -0.74 -10.50 19.58
N ALA A 338 -1.23 -10.63 20.82
CA ALA A 338 -2.29 -11.59 21.16
C ALA A 338 -3.64 -11.28 20.50
N ALA A 339 -3.93 -10.01 20.21
CA ALA A 339 -5.14 -9.56 19.51
C ALA A 339 -5.07 -9.78 17.99
N GLY A 340 -3.89 -10.07 17.45
CA GLY A 340 -3.64 -10.32 16.04
C GLY A 340 -3.23 -9.09 15.24
N ASN A 341 -2.91 -7.97 15.89
CA ASN A 341 -2.36 -6.77 15.25
C ASN A 341 -0.89 -7.00 14.90
N VAL A 342 -0.41 -6.36 13.84
CA VAL A 342 1.00 -6.43 13.41
C VAL A 342 1.87 -5.58 14.34
N LEU A 343 2.87 -6.20 14.96
CA LEU A 343 3.89 -5.51 15.76
C LEU A 343 5.08 -5.06 14.92
N GLY A 344 5.38 -5.79 13.85
CA GLY A 344 6.41 -5.44 12.89
C GLY A 344 6.71 -6.56 11.90
N THR A 345 7.54 -6.25 10.92
CA THR A 345 7.93 -7.17 9.85
C THR A 345 9.44 -7.21 9.66
N LYS A 346 9.95 -8.31 9.12
CA LYS A 346 11.36 -8.46 8.77
C LYS A 346 11.52 -9.28 7.50
N LYS A 347 12.24 -8.72 6.52
CA LYS A 347 12.61 -9.44 5.30
C LYS A 347 13.62 -10.54 5.63
N VAL A 348 13.37 -11.74 5.12
CA VAL A 348 14.28 -12.88 5.23
C VAL A 348 15.10 -12.92 3.96
N THR A 349 16.43 -12.85 4.10
CA THR A 349 17.33 -13.03 2.96
C THR A 349 17.41 -14.51 2.62
N VAL A 350 17.10 -14.89 1.39
CA VAL A 350 17.28 -16.25 0.88
C VAL A 350 18.64 -16.33 0.20
N LYS A 351 19.47 -17.30 0.59
CA LYS A 351 20.77 -17.55 -0.03
C LYS A 351 20.76 -18.92 -0.68
N LYS A 352 21.32 -19.04 -1.88
CA LYS A 352 21.67 -20.34 -2.43
C LYS A 352 22.68 -21.02 -1.52
N GLN A 353 22.59 -22.34 -1.44
CA GLN A 353 23.67 -23.13 -0.88
C GLN A 353 24.89 -22.96 -1.79
N GLU A 354 25.94 -22.35 -1.25
CA GLU A 354 27.27 -22.42 -1.84
C GLU A 354 27.77 -23.86 -1.69
N VAL A 355 27.78 -24.62 -2.78
CA VAL A 355 28.44 -25.93 -2.80
C VAL A 355 29.92 -25.65 -3.03
N THR A 356 30.70 -25.61 -1.95
CA THR A 356 32.16 -25.59 -2.06
C THR A 356 32.63 -26.95 -2.55
N THR A 357 33.06 -27.03 -3.80
CA THR A 357 33.79 -28.16 -4.35
C THR A 357 35.24 -28.07 -3.88
N ASN A 358 35.83 -29.21 -3.49
CA ASN A 358 37.23 -29.27 -3.09
C ASN A 358 37.92 -30.44 -3.79
N GLY A 359 39.10 -30.21 -4.35
CA GLY A 359 39.88 -31.26 -4.98
C GLY A 359 41.34 -30.86 -5.11
N ALA A 360 42.20 -31.86 -5.17
CA ALA A 360 43.65 -31.65 -5.18
C ALA A 360 44.33 -32.67 -6.09
N ILE A 361 45.40 -32.25 -6.75
CA ILE A 361 46.33 -33.15 -7.43
C ILE A 361 47.24 -33.71 -6.35
N THR A 362 47.07 -34.96 -5.97
CA THR A 362 47.83 -35.54 -4.84
C THR A 362 49.22 -35.97 -5.26
N THR A 363 49.39 -36.39 -6.52
CA THR A 363 50.69 -36.79 -7.07
C THR A 363 50.77 -36.46 -8.56
N LEU A 364 51.99 -36.16 -9.03
CA LEU A 364 52.36 -36.14 -10.44
C LEU A 364 53.70 -36.85 -10.61
N ALA A 365 53.78 -37.76 -11.56
CA ALA A 365 55.04 -38.39 -11.95
C ALA A 365 55.86 -37.43 -12.83
N PRO A 366 57.20 -37.41 -12.71
CA PRO A 366 58.05 -36.73 -13.67
C PRO A 366 57.85 -37.27 -15.08
N PHE A 367 57.99 -36.41 -16.08
CA PHE A 367 57.87 -36.76 -17.49
C PHE A 367 59.26 -36.75 -18.14
N VAL A 368 59.74 -37.93 -18.58
CA VAL A 368 61.04 -38.08 -19.24
C VAL A 368 60.83 -38.06 -20.76
N ILE A 369 61.37 -37.01 -21.39
CA ILE A 369 61.19 -36.74 -22.82
C ILE A 369 61.81 -37.87 -23.64
N GLY A 370 61.04 -38.43 -24.57
CA GLY A 370 61.46 -39.55 -25.41
C GLY A 370 61.15 -40.93 -24.84
N LYS A 371 60.73 -41.02 -23.57
CA LYS A 371 60.32 -42.28 -22.92
C LYS A 371 58.82 -42.33 -22.64
N GLU A 372 58.27 -41.34 -21.94
CA GLU A 372 56.84 -41.33 -21.61
C GLU A 372 55.98 -40.69 -22.71
N ASN A 373 54.74 -41.17 -22.84
CA ASN A 373 53.74 -40.59 -23.75
C ASN A 373 52.70 -39.74 -23.01
N TYR A 374 52.53 -39.93 -21.71
CA TYR A 374 51.50 -39.32 -20.89
C TYR A 374 52.11 -38.72 -19.61
N VAL A 375 51.60 -37.56 -19.18
CA VAL A 375 51.73 -37.11 -17.80
C VAL A 375 50.77 -37.93 -16.95
N THR A 376 51.29 -38.57 -15.91
CA THR A 376 50.50 -39.42 -15.01
C THR A 376 50.56 -38.94 -13.57
N GLY A 377 49.56 -39.29 -12.78
CA GLY A 377 49.43 -38.84 -11.40
C GLY A 377 48.12 -39.30 -10.77
N GLN A 378 47.80 -38.74 -9.63
CA GLN A 378 46.57 -39.00 -8.88
C GLN A 378 45.96 -37.69 -8.40
N PHE A 379 44.65 -37.71 -8.17
CA PHE A 379 43.90 -36.62 -7.59
C PHE A 379 42.92 -37.12 -6.54
N SER A 380 42.38 -36.20 -5.74
CA SER A 380 41.34 -36.45 -4.75
C SER A 380 40.25 -35.39 -4.82
N GLY A 381 39.10 -35.68 -4.21
CA GLY A 381 37.98 -34.74 -4.13
C GLY A 381 37.20 -34.62 -5.44
N ASP A 382 36.55 -33.47 -5.64
CA ASP A 382 35.52 -33.23 -6.66
C ASP A 382 36.08 -32.91 -8.05
N VAL A 383 37.29 -33.36 -8.37
CA VAL A 383 37.90 -33.13 -9.69
C VAL A 383 37.13 -33.92 -10.75
N ALA A 384 36.53 -33.20 -11.70
CA ALA A 384 35.77 -33.76 -12.82
C ALA A 384 36.52 -33.63 -14.15
N LYS A 385 37.42 -32.65 -14.29
CA LYS A 385 38.19 -32.41 -15.53
C LYS A 385 39.63 -32.04 -15.23
N ILE A 386 40.53 -32.34 -16.18
CA ILE A 386 41.95 -32.00 -16.12
C ILE A 386 42.40 -31.41 -17.45
N SER A 387 43.30 -30.41 -17.42
CA SER A 387 44.03 -29.93 -18.60
C SER A 387 45.54 -29.91 -18.35
N LEU A 388 46.31 -29.94 -19.44
CA LEU A 388 47.74 -29.66 -19.46
C LEU A 388 47.96 -28.31 -20.16
N THR A 389 48.63 -27.38 -19.47
CA THR A 389 49.09 -26.12 -20.06
C THR A 389 50.58 -26.22 -20.32
N VAL A 390 51.02 -25.90 -21.54
CA VAL A 390 52.44 -25.87 -21.92
C VAL A 390 52.78 -24.50 -22.48
N ASN A 391 53.78 -23.83 -21.89
CA ASN A 391 54.26 -22.50 -22.31
C ASN A 391 53.11 -21.47 -22.47
N GLY A 392 52.12 -21.53 -21.56
CA GLY A 392 50.95 -20.64 -21.54
C GLY A 392 49.79 -21.04 -22.46
N VAL A 393 49.91 -22.13 -23.23
CA VAL A 393 48.83 -22.63 -24.09
C VAL A 393 48.12 -23.79 -23.39
N GLU A 394 46.85 -23.59 -23.05
CA GLU A 394 46.02 -24.63 -22.42
C GLU A 394 45.55 -25.66 -23.45
N GLY A 395 45.80 -26.94 -23.18
CA GLY A 395 45.26 -28.06 -23.94
C GLY A 395 43.77 -28.32 -23.65
N VAL A 396 43.22 -29.33 -24.32
CA VAL A 396 41.81 -29.73 -24.13
C VAL A 396 41.58 -30.20 -22.70
N LYS A 397 40.49 -29.75 -22.07
CA LYS A 397 40.02 -30.30 -20.79
C LYS A 397 39.44 -31.69 -21.02
N ILE A 398 40.08 -32.71 -20.45
CA ILE A 398 39.61 -34.10 -20.51
C ILE A 398 38.83 -34.46 -19.24
N PRO A 399 37.82 -35.34 -19.32
CA PRO A 399 37.16 -35.85 -18.13
C PRO A 399 38.16 -36.62 -17.26
N ALA A 400 38.04 -36.46 -15.95
CA ALA A 400 38.84 -37.15 -14.94
C ALA A 400 37.97 -38.22 -14.28
N SER A 401 38.45 -39.46 -14.22
CA SER A 401 37.72 -40.59 -13.60
C SER A 401 38.68 -41.51 -12.86
N ALA A 402 38.14 -42.25 -11.87
CA ALA A 402 38.90 -43.24 -11.08
C ALA A 402 40.12 -42.65 -10.34
N SER A 403 40.08 -41.37 -9.96
CA SER A 403 41.13 -40.66 -9.20
C SER A 403 42.50 -40.58 -9.87
N THR A 404 42.63 -40.95 -11.15
CA THR A 404 43.91 -41.01 -11.88
C THR A 404 44.06 -39.89 -12.91
N ILE A 405 45.27 -39.36 -13.02
CA ILE A 405 45.67 -38.43 -14.08
C ILE A 405 46.37 -39.24 -15.16
N LYS A 406 45.92 -39.09 -16.41
CA LYS A 406 46.60 -39.63 -17.60
C LYS A 406 46.35 -38.69 -18.78
N TYR A 407 47.23 -37.72 -18.96
CA TYR A 407 47.12 -36.70 -20.01
C TYR A 407 48.16 -36.93 -21.10
N TYR A 408 47.76 -37.09 -22.36
CA TYR A 408 48.70 -37.32 -23.45
C TYR A 408 49.55 -36.07 -23.71
N ALA A 409 50.87 -36.22 -23.64
CA ALA A 409 51.77 -35.08 -23.65
C ALA A 409 52.98 -35.22 -24.58
N LYS A 410 53.16 -36.41 -25.20
CA LYS A 410 54.32 -36.74 -26.05
C LYS A 410 54.65 -35.69 -27.12
N THR A 411 53.62 -35.14 -27.75
CA THR A 411 53.77 -34.23 -28.89
C THR A 411 53.89 -32.76 -28.49
N VAL A 412 53.69 -32.45 -27.20
CA VAL A 412 53.62 -31.06 -26.71
C VAL A 412 54.70 -30.75 -25.66
N LEU A 413 55.24 -31.76 -24.96
CA LEU A 413 56.39 -31.62 -24.06
C LEU A 413 57.64 -32.13 -24.77
N LEU A 414 58.39 -31.21 -25.38
CA LEU A 414 59.50 -31.54 -26.28
C LEU A 414 60.86 -31.11 -25.73
N ASN A 415 60.89 -30.16 -24.80
CA ASN A 415 62.11 -29.61 -24.21
C ASN A 415 62.03 -29.60 -22.68
N THR A 416 63.15 -29.85 -21.99
CA THR A 416 63.21 -29.78 -20.52
C THR A 416 63.00 -28.37 -19.97
N THR A 417 63.03 -27.35 -20.84
CA THR A 417 62.74 -25.96 -20.52
C THR A 417 61.28 -25.58 -20.72
N ASP A 418 60.42 -26.49 -21.21
CA ASP A 418 58.99 -26.22 -21.35
C ASP A 418 58.35 -26.00 -19.97
N ASN A 419 57.57 -24.94 -19.84
CA ASN A 419 56.81 -24.67 -18.62
C ASN A 419 55.46 -25.41 -18.67
N ALA A 420 55.32 -26.47 -17.88
CA ALA A 420 54.19 -27.39 -17.95
C ALA A 420 53.43 -27.47 -16.62
N HIS A 421 52.10 -27.32 -16.68
CA HIS A 421 51.22 -27.43 -15.52
C HIS A 421 50.00 -28.32 -15.81
N ILE A 422 49.64 -29.16 -14.85
CA ILE A 422 48.34 -29.83 -14.83
C ILE A 422 47.39 -29.01 -13.95
N THR A 423 46.21 -28.69 -14.47
CA THR A 423 45.14 -28.03 -13.73
C THR A 423 43.93 -28.94 -13.59
N ALA A 424 43.43 -29.07 -12.36
CA ALA A 424 42.24 -29.84 -12.02
C ALA A 424 41.03 -28.91 -11.85
N TYR A 425 39.86 -29.32 -12.35
CA TYR A 425 38.63 -28.54 -12.32
C TYR A 425 37.46 -29.34 -11.75
N ASP A 426 36.51 -28.65 -11.12
CA ASP A 426 35.21 -29.25 -10.75
C ASP A 426 34.28 -29.44 -11.97
N ILE A 427 33.08 -29.97 -11.73
CA ILE A 427 32.09 -30.22 -12.79
C ILE A 427 31.61 -28.93 -13.49
N ASN A 428 31.62 -27.81 -12.77
CA ASN A 428 31.20 -26.49 -13.27
C ASN A 428 32.34 -25.75 -13.99
N GLY A 429 33.57 -26.28 -13.94
CA GLY A 429 34.74 -25.71 -14.58
C GLY A 429 35.54 -24.75 -13.70
N ASN A 430 35.29 -24.70 -12.38
CA ASN A 430 36.12 -23.94 -11.46
C ASN A 430 37.44 -24.68 -11.21
N VAL A 431 38.55 -23.94 -11.11
CA VAL A 431 39.87 -24.51 -10.80
C VAL A 431 39.89 -24.97 -9.33
N LEU A 432 40.30 -26.22 -9.10
CA LEU A 432 40.45 -26.80 -7.77
C LEU A 432 41.93 -26.84 -7.33
N ASP A 433 42.85 -27.20 -8.24
CA ASP A 433 44.29 -27.23 -7.97
C ASP A 433 45.10 -27.10 -9.28
N THR A 434 46.35 -26.66 -9.18
CA THR A 434 47.31 -26.62 -10.31
C THR A 434 48.70 -27.01 -9.84
N LYS A 435 49.34 -27.94 -10.54
CA LYS A 435 50.71 -28.39 -10.22
C LYS A 435 51.62 -28.42 -11.43
N VAL A 436 52.88 -28.08 -11.20
CA VAL A 436 53.95 -28.15 -12.20
C VAL A 436 54.25 -29.61 -12.53
N VAL A 437 54.46 -29.90 -13.80
CA VAL A 437 54.99 -31.18 -14.29
C VAL A 437 56.52 -31.07 -14.34
N SER A 438 57.22 -31.93 -13.61
CA SER A 438 58.68 -31.97 -13.65
C SER A 438 59.16 -32.67 -14.92
N LEU A 439 60.05 -32.03 -15.68
CA LEU A 439 60.56 -32.56 -16.96
C LEU A 439 62.03 -32.96 -16.85
N SER A 440 62.39 -34.09 -17.44
CA SER A 440 63.77 -34.54 -17.64
C SER A 440 63.92 -35.23 -19.00
N ARG A 441 65.13 -35.67 -19.35
CA ARG A 441 65.43 -36.35 -20.61
C ARG A 441 66.18 -37.65 -20.36
#